data_AF-A0A2M7Q260-F1
#
_entry.id   AF-A0A2M7Q260-F1
#
_cell.length_a   1.000
_cell.length_b   1.000
_cell.length_c   1.000
_cell.angle_alpha   90.00
_cell.angle_beta   90.00
_cell.angle_gamma   90.00
#
_symmetry.space_group_name_H-M   'P 1'
#
loop_
_entity.id
_entity.type
_entity.pdbx_description
1 polymer ?
#
loop_
_entity_poly.entity_id
_entity_poly.type
_entity_poly.pdbx_seq_one_letter_code
_entity_poly.pdbx_strand_id
1 'polypeptide(L)'
;MYNSRSEIIKNADSLQYFDDFLDSRQYLLSHYVSEFDSEIVELLLKLGSDPNINPFSIINGNNLGFLFGLIDSYRVQYTLKGDVILEVAKVLLENGADPNIIDSSYSTPIEECGSKNMDSFKRLLQLYGGVPSKEMGSDLGK
;
A
#
# COMPACT_ATOMS: atom_id res chain seq x y z
N MET A 1 24.12 -5.78 -2.73
CA MET A 1 22.70 -5.43 -2.93
C MET A 1 22.00 -5.68 -1.61
N TYR A 2 21.43 -4.64 -1.00
CA TYR A 2 20.79 -4.74 0.32
C TYR A 2 19.43 -5.40 0.15
N ASN A 3 19.37 -6.71 0.35
CA ASN A 3 18.19 -7.51 0.01
C ASN A 3 17.51 -8.12 1.23
N SER A 4 18.14 -8.04 2.41
CA SER A 4 17.60 -8.56 3.66
C SER A 4 17.20 -7.44 4.62
N ARG A 5 16.22 -7.74 5.47
CA ARG A 5 15.70 -6.81 6.48
C ARG A 5 16.83 -6.28 7.37
N SER A 6 17.67 -7.18 7.88
CA SER A 6 18.77 -6.84 8.78
C SER A 6 19.82 -5.94 8.13
N GLU A 7 20.12 -6.16 6.84
CA GLU A 7 21.04 -5.30 6.11
C GLU A 7 20.46 -3.91 5.87
N ILE A 8 19.17 -3.82 5.54
CA ILE A 8 18.48 -2.54 5.35
C ILE A 8 18.49 -1.73 6.65
N ILE A 9 18.07 -2.32 7.77
CA ILE A 9 18.06 -1.63 9.08
C ILE A 9 19.47 -1.20 9.50
N LYS A 10 20.47 -2.08 9.36
CA LYS A 10 21.85 -1.77 9.75
C LYS A 10 22.42 -0.55 9.00
N ASN A 11 21.93 -0.28 7.80
CA ASN A 11 22.46 0.77 6.93
C ASN A 11 21.46 1.92 6.71
N ALA A 12 20.34 1.97 7.46
CA ALA A 12 19.22 2.88 7.19
C ALA A 12 19.64 4.34 6.95
N ASP A 13 20.56 4.87 7.76
CA ASP A 13 21.03 6.26 7.67
C ASP A 13 21.88 6.58 6.42
N SER A 14 22.40 5.56 5.74
CA SER A 14 23.26 5.72 4.57
C SER A 14 22.63 5.24 3.26
N LEU A 15 21.48 4.56 3.31
CA LEU A 15 20.81 4.00 2.12
C LEU A 15 20.52 5.05 1.03
N GLN A 16 20.23 6.29 1.44
CA GLN A 16 19.96 7.40 0.52
C GLN A 16 21.15 7.80 -0.38
N TYR A 17 22.35 7.29 -0.11
CA TYR A 17 23.56 7.58 -0.89
C TYR A 17 23.95 6.45 -1.86
N PHE A 18 23.16 5.37 -1.95
CA PHE A 18 23.46 4.22 -2.82
C PHE A 18 22.47 4.13 -3.98
N ASP A 19 22.90 4.53 -5.17
CA ASP A 19 22.06 4.53 -6.38
C ASP A 19 21.46 3.14 -6.68
N ASP A 20 22.27 2.07 -6.63
CA ASP A 20 21.80 0.68 -6.83
C ASP A 20 20.67 0.28 -5.85
N PHE A 21 20.72 0.80 -4.63
CA PHE A 21 19.66 0.55 -3.64
C PHE A 21 18.40 1.34 -4.01
N LEU A 22 18.58 2.63 -4.31
CA LEU A 22 17.49 3.51 -4.70
C LEU A 22 16.80 2.99 -5.97
N ASP A 23 17.50 2.38 -6.92
CA ASP A 23 16.89 1.80 -8.12
C ASP A 23 16.03 0.56 -7.82
N SER A 24 16.34 -0.18 -6.75
CA SER A 24 15.61 -1.40 -6.35
C SER A 24 14.53 -1.17 -5.30
N ARG A 25 14.47 0.03 -4.68
CA ARG A 25 13.61 0.33 -3.53
C ARG A 25 12.12 0.11 -3.78
N GLN A 26 11.63 0.30 -5.01
CA GLN A 26 10.22 0.09 -5.34
C GLN A 26 9.85 -1.41 -5.33
N TYR A 27 10.74 -2.28 -5.80
CA TYR A 27 10.55 -3.72 -5.74
C TYR A 27 10.68 -4.23 -4.30
N LEU A 28 11.63 -3.68 -3.53
CA LEU A 28 11.74 -3.96 -2.10
C LEU A 28 10.47 -3.55 -1.37
N LEU A 29 9.87 -2.39 -1.69
CA LEU A 29 8.62 -1.94 -1.08
C LEU A 29 7.54 -3.00 -1.27
N SER A 30 7.37 -3.51 -2.49
CA SER A 30 6.38 -4.56 -2.74
C SER A 30 6.65 -5.83 -1.95
N HIS A 31 7.91 -6.25 -1.82
CA HIS A 31 8.25 -7.42 -1.02
C HIS A 31 7.86 -7.22 0.45
N TYR A 32 8.27 -6.11 1.07
CA TYR A 32 8.01 -5.87 2.49
C TYR A 32 6.55 -5.53 2.81
N VAL A 33 5.78 -5.00 1.85
CA VAL A 33 4.31 -4.91 1.96
C VAL A 33 3.69 -6.30 2.05
N SER A 34 4.12 -7.26 1.20
CA SER A 34 3.58 -8.64 1.22
C SER A 34 3.95 -9.43 2.49
N GLU A 35 5.07 -9.09 3.12
CA GLU A 35 5.51 -9.67 4.40
C GLU A 35 4.90 -8.94 5.62
N PHE A 36 4.15 -7.87 5.40
CA PHE A 36 3.55 -7.01 6.42
C PHE A 36 4.58 -6.35 7.38
N ASP A 37 5.76 -5.99 6.87
CA ASP A 37 6.84 -5.37 7.65
C ASP A 37 6.74 -3.84 7.60
N SER A 38 5.94 -3.26 8.50
CA SER A 38 5.67 -1.81 8.52
C SER A 38 6.92 -0.95 8.72
N GLU A 39 7.93 -1.43 9.45
CA GLU A 39 9.16 -0.68 9.71
C GLU A 39 9.97 -0.47 8.42
N ILE A 40 10.16 -1.53 7.63
CA ILE A 40 10.87 -1.43 6.35
C ILE A 40 10.02 -0.69 5.31
N VAL A 41 8.71 -0.93 5.31
CA VAL A 41 7.79 -0.19 4.43
C VAL A 41 7.91 1.31 4.68
N GLU A 42 7.86 1.77 5.92
CA GLU A 42 7.99 3.19 6.27
C GLU A 42 9.36 3.75 5.83
N LEU A 43 10.45 3.01 6.07
CA LEU A 43 11.79 3.42 5.66
C LEU A 43 11.89 3.59 4.13
N LEU A 44 11.38 2.63 3.35
CA LEU A 44 11.44 2.68 1.89
C LEU A 44 10.60 3.84 1.35
N LEU A 45 9.45 4.14 1.96
CA LEU A 45 8.64 5.31 1.62
C LEU A 45 9.37 6.62 1.93
N LYS A 46 10.03 6.74 3.09
CA LYS A 46 10.89 7.89 3.43
C LYS A 46 12.06 8.06 2.46
N LEU A 47 12.54 6.98 1.85
CA LEU A 47 13.57 6.97 0.81
C LEU A 47 13.00 7.21 -0.60
N GLY A 48 11.71 7.54 -0.72
CA GLY A 48 11.08 7.96 -1.97
C GLY A 48 10.58 6.82 -2.85
N SER A 49 10.24 5.66 -2.28
CA SER A 49 9.36 4.70 -2.95
C SER A 49 7.95 5.30 -3.07
N ASP A 50 7.27 5.05 -4.19
CA ASP A 50 5.90 5.53 -4.41
C ASP A 50 4.87 4.54 -3.80
N PRO A 51 4.02 4.98 -2.86
CA PRO A 51 3.00 4.12 -2.24
C PRO A 51 1.85 3.73 -3.19
N ASN A 52 1.75 4.34 -4.38
CA ASN A 52 0.72 4.07 -5.37
C ASN A 52 1.20 3.18 -6.51
N ILE A 53 2.47 2.79 -6.52
CA ILE A 53 3.05 1.93 -7.56
C ILE A 53 3.40 0.57 -6.97
N ASN A 54 2.58 -0.44 -7.27
CA ASN A 54 3.00 -1.82 -7.09
C ASN A 54 3.44 -2.39 -8.43
N PRO A 55 4.74 -2.70 -8.64
CA PRO A 55 5.22 -3.21 -9.93
C PRO A 55 4.63 -4.57 -10.31
N PHE A 56 4.00 -5.29 -9.36
CA PHE A 56 3.35 -6.58 -9.60
C PHE A 56 1.82 -6.48 -9.70
N SER A 57 1.25 -5.27 -9.63
CA SER A 57 -0.20 -5.02 -9.70
C SER A 57 -0.59 -4.20 -10.94
N ILE A 58 0.11 -4.39 -12.05
CA ILE A 58 -0.18 -3.71 -13.32
C ILE A 58 -1.10 -4.62 -14.15
N ILE A 59 -2.36 -4.20 -14.30
CA ILE A 59 -3.38 -4.93 -15.06
C ILE A 59 -3.90 -4.01 -16.17
N ASN A 60 -3.75 -4.42 -17.44
CA ASN A 60 -4.15 -3.63 -18.61
C ASN A 60 -3.56 -2.19 -18.63
N GLY A 61 -2.37 -2.00 -18.06
CA GLY A 61 -1.71 -0.70 -17.95
C GLY A 61 -2.09 0.14 -16.73
N ASN A 62 -3.05 -0.29 -15.92
CA ASN A 62 -3.43 0.37 -14.68
C ASN A 62 -2.68 -0.24 -13.50
N ASN A 63 -2.04 0.60 -12.69
CA ASN A 63 -1.42 0.19 -11.43
C ASN A 63 -2.43 0.37 -10.30
N LEU A 64 -2.73 -0.69 -9.56
CA LEU A 64 -3.70 -0.65 -8.45
C LEU A 64 -3.06 -0.28 -7.10
N GLY A 65 -1.76 0.07 -7.09
CA GLY A 65 -1.00 0.30 -5.88
C GLY A 65 -1.00 -0.91 -4.95
N PHE A 66 -0.94 -0.64 -3.63
CA PHE A 66 -0.86 -1.69 -2.61
C PHE A 66 -2.18 -1.92 -1.86
N LEU A 67 -3.11 -0.96 -1.86
CA LEU A 67 -4.30 -1.01 -1.00
C LEU A 67 -5.24 -2.19 -1.34
N PHE A 68 -5.50 -2.45 -2.63
CA PHE A 68 -6.33 -3.60 -3.05
C PHE A 68 -5.75 -4.94 -2.56
N GLY A 69 -4.45 -5.15 -2.74
CA GLY A 69 -3.79 -6.39 -2.28
C GLY A 69 -3.79 -6.57 -0.76
N LEU A 70 -3.70 -5.45 -0.01
CA LEU A 70 -3.83 -5.48 1.45
C LEU A 70 -5.26 -5.76 1.91
N ILE A 71 -6.27 -5.24 1.20
CA ILE A 71 -7.68 -5.55 1.48
C ILE A 71 -7.94 -7.04 1.27
N ASP A 72 -7.44 -7.61 0.17
CA ASP A 72 -7.57 -9.05 -0.10
C ASP A 72 -6.85 -9.89 0.97
N SER A 73 -5.64 -9.50 1.34
CA SER A 73 -4.87 -10.15 2.40
C SER A 73 -5.57 -10.06 3.75
N TYR A 74 -6.12 -8.89 4.09
CA TYR A 74 -6.87 -8.65 5.31
C TYR A 74 -8.10 -9.55 5.35
N ARG A 75 -8.87 -9.62 4.25
CA ARG A 75 -10.07 -10.46 4.15
C ARG A 75 -9.79 -11.93 4.44
N VAL A 76 -8.68 -12.47 3.93
CA VAL A 76 -8.31 -13.88 4.09
C VAL A 76 -7.65 -14.17 5.44
N GLN A 77 -6.84 -13.25 5.96
CA GLN A 77 -5.97 -13.51 7.12
C GLN A 77 -6.33 -12.67 8.36
N TYR A 78 -7.52 -12.04 8.40
CA TYR A 78 -7.90 -11.06 9.44
C TYR A 78 -7.69 -11.57 10.87
N THR A 79 -8.05 -12.83 11.16
CA THR A 79 -7.97 -13.40 12.52
C THR A 79 -6.54 -13.52 13.03
N LEU A 80 -5.57 -13.76 12.13
CA LEU A 80 -4.19 -14.04 12.49
C LEU A 80 -3.26 -12.83 12.28
N LYS A 81 -3.54 -12.03 11.25
CA LYS A 81 -2.67 -10.94 10.78
C LYS A 81 -3.40 -9.61 10.61
N GLY A 82 -4.63 -9.48 11.11
CA GLY A 82 -5.43 -8.28 10.90
C GLY A 82 -4.71 -7.00 11.34
N ASP A 83 -4.17 -6.98 12.55
CA ASP A 83 -3.53 -5.79 13.11
C ASP A 83 -2.26 -5.38 12.34
N VAL A 84 -1.42 -6.35 11.95
CA VAL A 84 -0.19 -6.06 11.18
C VAL A 84 -0.49 -5.59 9.75
N ILE A 85 -1.54 -6.13 9.13
CA ILE A 85 -1.99 -5.69 7.80
C ILE A 85 -2.55 -4.27 7.87
N LEU A 86 -3.34 -3.96 8.91
CA LEU A 86 -3.85 -2.61 9.14
C LEU A 86 -2.71 -1.62 9.40
N GLU A 87 -1.67 -2.01 10.12
CA GLU A 87 -0.52 -1.14 10.36
C GLU A 87 0.24 -0.82 9.07
N VAL A 88 0.45 -1.81 8.19
CA VAL A 88 1.06 -1.54 6.87
C VAL A 88 0.17 -0.65 6.00
N ALA A 89 -1.14 -0.91 5.96
CA ALA A 89 -2.07 -0.05 5.23
C ALA A 89 -2.05 1.39 5.76
N LYS A 90 -1.99 1.55 7.08
CA LYS A 90 -1.90 2.85 7.74
C LYS A 90 -0.59 3.57 7.37
N VAL A 91 0.56 2.89 7.43
CA VAL A 91 1.86 3.47 7.04
C VAL A 91 1.83 3.94 5.58
N LEU A 92 1.27 3.15 4.67
CA LEU A 92 1.11 3.54 3.27
C LEU A 92 0.25 4.81 3.13
N LEU A 93 -0.89 4.87 3.81
CA LEU A 93 -1.80 6.02 3.79
C LEU A 93 -1.16 7.28 4.41
N GLU A 94 -0.44 7.14 5.52
CA GLU A 94 0.32 8.23 6.16
C GLU A 94 1.40 8.81 5.24
N ASN A 95 1.91 8.00 4.31
CA ASN A 95 2.93 8.39 3.34
C ASN A 95 2.35 8.70 1.94
N GLY A 96 1.03 8.88 1.81
CA GLY A 96 0.40 9.38 0.58
C GLY A 96 -0.10 8.31 -0.38
N ALA A 97 -0.34 7.07 0.08
CA ALA A 97 -1.17 6.15 -0.68
C ALA A 97 -2.55 6.77 -0.92
N ASP A 98 -3.04 6.73 -2.15
CA ASP A 98 -4.34 7.27 -2.55
C ASP A 98 -5.45 6.29 -2.12
N PRO A 99 -6.29 6.63 -1.13
CA PRO A 99 -7.38 5.76 -0.69
C PRO A 99 -8.52 5.68 -1.71
N ASN A 100 -8.48 6.47 -2.79
CA ASN A 100 -9.44 6.54 -3.87
C ASN A 100 -8.88 5.99 -5.20
N ILE A 101 -7.72 5.32 -5.18
CA ILE A 101 -7.15 4.67 -6.36
C ILE A 101 -8.17 3.71 -6.98
N ILE A 102 -8.45 3.84 -8.27
CA ILE A 102 -9.48 3.03 -8.93
C ILE A 102 -8.92 1.81 -9.64
N ASP A 103 -9.65 0.71 -9.60
CA ASP A 103 -9.36 -0.47 -10.40
C ASP A 103 -9.87 -0.35 -11.85
N SER A 104 -9.63 -1.38 -12.66
CA SER A 104 -10.15 -1.43 -14.05
C SER A 104 -11.68 -1.44 -14.13
N SER A 105 -12.37 -1.68 -13.02
CA SER A 105 -13.82 -1.68 -12.88
C SER A 105 -14.36 -0.36 -12.31
N TYR A 106 -13.48 0.65 -12.11
CA TYR A 106 -13.78 1.91 -11.43
C TYR A 106 -14.20 1.76 -9.96
N SER A 107 -13.86 0.63 -9.34
CA SER A 107 -14.05 0.37 -7.91
C SER A 107 -12.96 1.08 -7.11
N THR A 108 -13.33 1.63 -5.95
CA THR A 108 -12.42 2.20 -4.95
C THR A 108 -12.08 1.18 -3.86
N PRO A 109 -10.97 1.34 -3.10
CA PRO A 109 -10.63 0.48 -1.98
C PRO A 109 -11.76 0.31 -0.96
N ILE A 110 -12.59 1.34 -0.74
CA ILE A 110 -13.73 1.25 0.18
C ILE A 110 -14.82 0.31 -0.33
N GLU A 111 -15.02 0.23 -1.65
CA GLU A 111 -16.04 -0.63 -2.25
C GLU A 111 -15.69 -2.13 -2.12
N GLU A 112 -14.40 -2.45 -2.03
CA GLU A 112 -13.91 -3.82 -1.75
C GLU A 112 -14.08 -4.24 -0.27
N CYS A 113 -14.39 -3.29 0.62
CA CYS A 113 -14.60 -3.53 2.04
C CYS A 113 -16.07 -3.91 2.36
N GLY A 114 -16.66 -4.82 1.58
CA GLY A 114 -18.07 -5.22 1.69
C GLY A 114 -18.41 -6.26 2.77
N SER A 115 -17.42 -6.99 3.28
CA SER A 115 -17.64 -8.05 4.27
C SER A 115 -17.62 -7.54 5.72
N LYS A 116 -18.30 -8.26 6.63
CA LYS A 116 -18.45 -7.86 8.05
C LYS A 116 -17.13 -7.63 8.80
N ASN A 117 -16.05 -8.30 8.40
CA ASN A 117 -14.74 -8.18 9.04
C ASN A 117 -13.91 -6.99 8.51
N MET A 118 -14.44 -6.20 7.56
CA MET A 118 -13.70 -5.09 6.93
C MET A 118 -13.92 -3.74 7.62
N ASP A 119 -14.73 -3.66 8.68
CA ASP A 119 -15.09 -2.40 9.33
C ASP A 119 -13.85 -1.58 9.76
N SER A 120 -12.82 -2.24 10.30
CA SER A 120 -11.58 -1.56 10.69
C SER A 120 -10.81 -1.02 9.50
N PHE A 121 -10.69 -1.79 8.42
CA PHE A 121 -9.98 -1.37 7.21
C PHE A 121 -10.73 -0.26 6.48
N LYS A 122 -12.06 -0.40 6.38
CA LYS A 122 -12.95 0.63 5.83
C LYS A 122 -12.83 1.93 6.60
N ARG A 123 -12.85 1.87 7.95
CA ARG A 123 -12.69 3.05 8.80
C ARG A 123 -11.32 3.69 8.63
N LEU A 124 -10.27 2.89 8.45
CA LEU A 124 -8.94 3.39 8.15
C LEU A 124 -8.92 4.16 6.83
N LEU A 125 -9.45 3.60 5.73
CA LEU A 125 -9.56 4.30 4.44
C LEU A 125 -10.34 5.62 4.58
N GLN A 126 -11.48 5.61 5.27
CA GLN A 126 -12.29 6.81 5.51
C GLN A 126 -11.55 7.88 6.29
N LEU A 127 -10.74 7.50 7.29
CA LEU A 127 -9.92 8.43 8.07
C LEU A 127 -8.95 9.20 7.18
N TYR A 128 -8.46 8.57 6.11
CA TYR A 128 -7.54 9.17 5.14
C TYR A 128 -8.24 9.75 3.90
N GLY A 129 -9.57 9.87 3.91
CA GLY A 129 -10.33 10.52 2.83
C GLY A 129 -10.81 9.57 1.72
N GLY A 130 -10.76 8.26 1.95
CA GLY A 130 -11.40 7.29 1.07
C GLY A 130 -12.92 7.50 1.03
N VAL A 131 -13.50 7.47 -0.16
CA VAL A 131 -14.93 7.54 -0.41
C VAL A 131 -15.36 6.50 -1.46
N PRO A 132 -16.63 6.08 -1.51
CA PRO A 132 -17.14 5.28 -2.62
C PRO A 132 -17.00 6.03 -3.96
N SER A 133 -16.89 5.29 -5.07
CA SER A 133 -16.71 5.87 -6.41
C SER A 133 -17.75 6.92 -6.79
N LYS A 134 -19.02 6.67 -6.44
CA LYS A 134 -20.17 7.58 -6.65
C LYS A 134 -20.07 8.92 -5.91
N GLU A 135 -19.20 9.01 -4.90
CA GLU A 135 -18.98 10.19 -4.05
C GLU A 135 -17.68 10.92 -4.39
N MET A 136 -16.82 10.33 -5.22
CA MET A 136 -15.78 11.06 -5.94
C MET A 136 -16.52 12.00 -6.90
N GLY A 137 -16.40 13.32 -6.72
CA GLY A 137 -17.20 14.31 -7.47
C GLY A 137 -17.24 14.05 -8.99
N SER A 138 -18.28 14.55 -9.65
CA SER A 138 -18.67 14.28 -11.06
C SER A 138 -17.64 14.58 -12.16
N ASP A 139 -16.37 14.78 -11.83
CA ASP A 139 -15.24 14.99 -12.74
C ASP A 139 -14.52 13.69 -13.12
N LEU A 140 -15.13 12.51 -12.87
CA LEU A 140 -14.82 11.30 -13.62
C LEU A 140 -15.41 11.46 -15.04
N GLY A 141 -14.67 12.20 -15.86
CA GLY A 141 -15.09 12.75 -17.14
C GLY A 141 -15.75 11.78 -18.11
N LYS A 142 -16.78 12.32 -18.77
CA LYS A 142 -17.12 12.02 -20.17
C LYS A 142 -15.94 12.34 -21.09
#